data_AF-A0A9Q0G409-F1
#
_entry.id   AF-A0A9Q0G409-F1
#
_cell.length_a   1.000
_cell.length_b   1.000
_cell.length_c   1.000
_cell.angle_alpha   90.00
_cell.angle_beta   90.00
_cell.angle_gamma   90.00
#
_symmetry.space_group_name_H-M   'P 1'
#
loop_
_entity.id
_entity.type
_entity.pdbx_description
1 polymer ?
#
loop_
_entity_poly.entity_id
_entity_poly.type
_entity_poly.pdbx_seq_one_letter_code
_entity_poly.pdbx_strand_id
1 'polypeptide(L)'
;MDDGVFPTIYSDIGTYMGARRAMLFPTNISSLDHLENGSNEGMRSKLPFSGPLLIPSESGESCEINGYCIPNNWPEPDIFFPERFQDNPVDRKGQHFQFIPFGAGRRMYSWCIIWLSHC
;
A
#
# COMPACT_ATOMS: atom_id res chain seq x y z
N MET A 1 -3.95 -16.30 -8.60
CA MET A 1 -3.95 -15.09 -9.45
C MET A 1 -5.40 -14.70 -9.56
N ASP A 2 -5.78 -13.62 -8.88
CA ASP A 2 -7.15 -13.14 -8.91
C ASP A 2 -7.44 -12.59 -10.31
N ASP A 3 -8.46 -13.15 -10.95
CA ASP A 3 -8.80 -12.92 -12.35
C ASP A 3 -9.53 -11.60 -12.59
N GLY A 4 -10.04 -10.96 -11.53
CA GLY A 4 -10.78 -9.69 -11.63
C GLY A 4 -9.93 -8.42 -11.48
N VAL A 5 -8.82 -8.47 -10.74
CA VAL A 5 -8.05 -7.26 -10.36
C VAL A 5 -7.45 -6.54 -11.57
N PHE A 6 -6.66 -7.26 -12.37
CA PHE A 6 -5.97 -6.66 -13.51
C PHE A 6 -6.95 -6.11 -14.56
N PRO A 7 -8.02 -6.82 -14.95
CA PRO A 7 -9.04 -6.26 -15.82
C PRO A 7 -9.64 -4.94 -15.32
N THR A 8 -9.93 -4.82 -14.03
CA THR A 8 -10.45 -3.58 -13.43
C THR A 8 -9.45 -2.44 -13.55
N ILE A 9 -8.19 -2.67 -13.19
CA ILE A 9 -7.11 -1.68 -13.33
C ILE A 9 -6.95 -1.23 -14.79
N TYR A 10 -6.95 -2.17 -15.74
CA TYR A 10 -6.84 -1.86 -17.17
C TYR A 10 -8.06 -1.11 -17.70
N SER A 11 -9.27 -1.44 -17.22
CA SER A 11 -10.50 -0.74 -17.56
C SER A 11 -10.48 0.71 -17.07
N ASP A 12 -10.04 0.95 -15.85
CA ASP A 12 -9.94 2.29 -15.27
C ASP A 12 -8.91 3.15 -16.01
N ILE A 13 -7.73 2.59 -16.26
CA ILE A 13 -6.68 3.26 -17.03
C ILE A 13 -7.18 3.55 -18.46
N GLY A 14 -7.86 2.60 -19.09
CA GLY A 14 -8.45 2.76 -20.43
C GLY A 14 -9.53 3.84 -20.46
N THR A 15 -10.39 3.90 -19.46
CA THR A 15 -11.42 4.93 -19.31
C THR A 15 -10.79 6.31 -19.11
N TYR A 16 -9.79 6.41 -18.25
CA TYR A 16 -9.07 7.67 -18.01
C TYR A 16 -8.37 8.18 -19.28
N MET A 17 -7.62 7.32 -19.96
CA MET A 17 -6.90 7.67 -21.20
C MET A 17 -7.86 7.96 -22.36
N GLY A 18 -8.95 7.21 -22.47
CA GLY A 18 -9.95 7.33 -23.55
C GLY A 18 -10.85 8.56 -23.39
N ALA A 19 -11.29 8.88 -22.17
CA ALA A 19 -12.16 10.02 -21.91
C ALA A 19 -11.44 11.36 -22.03
N ARG A 20 -10.13 11.41 -21.75
CA ARG A 20 -9.36 12.67 -21.72
C ARG A 20 -8.33 12.85 -22.85
N ARG A 21 -8.07 11.84 -23.70
CA ARG A 21 -6.94 11.84 -24.67
C ARG A 21 -5.62 12.30 -24.02
N ALA A 22 -5.41 11.93 -22.76
CA ALA A 22 -4.34 12.46 -21.92
C ALA A 22 -3.39 11.36 -21.45
N MET A 23 -2.11 11.70 -21.39
CA MET A 23 -1.09 10.89 -20.73
C MET A 23 -1.35 10.87 -19.20
N LEU A 24 -1.07 9.75 -18.55
CA LEU A 24 -1.10 9.67 -17.10
C LEU A 24 0.07 10.50 -16.54
N PHE A 25 -0.27 11.52 -15.75
CA PHE A 25 0.68 12.33 -14.99
C PHE A 25 0.52 12.03 -13.50
N PRO A 26 1.58 12.18 -12.69
CA PRO A 26 1.53 11.93 -11.23
C PRO A 26 0.34 12.59 -10.53
N THR A 27 -0.03 13.80 -10.95
CA THR A 27 -1.14 14.58 -10.40
C THR A 27 -2.52 13.95 -10.61
N ASN A 28 -2.67 13.02 -11.55
CA ASN A 28 -3.93 12.36 -11.85
C ASN A 28 -3.96 10.90 -11.41
N ILE A 29 -2.82 10.33 -11.01
CA ILE A 29 -2.71 8.93 -10.57
C ILE A 29 -3.48 8.72 -9.26
N SER A 30 -3.54 9.73 -8.39
CA SER A 30 -4.32 9.72 -7.15
C SER A 30 -5.84 9.66 -7.36
N SER A 31 -6.33 9.80 -8.59
CA SER A 31 -7.76 9.66 -8.91
C SER A 31 -8.16 8.25 -9.33
N LEU A 32 -7.23 7.29 -9.31
CA LEU A 32 -7.44 5.91 -9.72
C LEU A 32 -7.35 4.96 -8.51
N ASP A 33 -8.45 4.82 -7.79
CA ASP A 33 -8.52 4.08 -6.52
C ASP A 33 -8.06 2.62 -6.67
N HIS A 34 -8.50 1.90 -7.71
CA HIS A 34 -8.08 0.51 -7.94
C HIS A 34 -6.59 0.37 -8.24
N LEU A 35 -5.99 1.39 -8.88
CA LEU A 35 -4.56 1.41 -9.15
C LEU A 35 -3.76 1.68 -7.87
N GLU A 36 -4.23 2.62 -7.03
CA GLU A 36 -3.61 2.89 -5.73
C GLU A 36 -3.72 1.68 -4.80
N ASN A 37 -4.89 1.08 -4.67
CA ASN A 37 -5.13 -0.12 -3.88
C ASN A 37 -4.26 -1.29 -4.36
N GLY A 38 -4.17 -1.51 -5.68
CA GLY A 38 -3.30 -2.52 -6.27
C GLY A 38 -1.82 -2.27 -6.01
N SER A 39 -1.40 -0.99 -6.00
CA SER A 39 -0.02 -0.61 -5.65
C SER A 39 0.29 -0.86 -4.18
N ASN A 40 -0.62 -0.49 -3.28
CA ASN A 40 -0.49 -0.72 -1.84
C ASN A 40 -0.42 -2.21 -1.51
N GLU A 41 -1.27 -3.03 -2.12
CA GLU A 41 -1.23 -4.48 -1.98
C GLU A 41 0.02 -5.11 -2.60
N GLY A 42 0.49 -4.56 -3.72
CA GLY A 42 1.80 -4.89 -4.29
C GLY A 42 2.93 -4.68 -3.29
N MET A 43 2.97 -3.52 -2.64
CA MET A 43 3.98 -3.19 -1.63
C MET A 43 3.86 -4.05 -0.37
N ARG A 44 2.64 -4.43 0.03
CA ARG A 44 2.39 -5.33 1.17
C ARG A 44 2.85 -6.77 0.86
N SER A 45 2.42 -7.32 -0.28
CA SER A 45 2.66 -8.71 -0.69
C SER A 45 4.10 -8.93 -1.16
N LYS A 46 4.66 -7.94 -1.88
CA LYS A 46 6.01 -7.95 -2.43
C LYS A 46 6.79 -6.81 -1.78
N LEU A 47 7.11 -6.98 -0.50
CA LEU A 47 8.03 -6.08 0.21
C LEU A 47 9.27 -5.84 -0.69
N PRO A 48 9.56 -4.60 -1.11
CA PRO A 48 10.63 -4.35 -2.06
C PRO A 48 11.96 -4.80 -1.48
N PHE A 49 12.69 -5.54 -2.31
CA PHE A 49 13.94 -6.25 -2.08
C PHE A 49 15.10 -5.29 -1.71
N SER A 50 15.04 -4.72 -0.51
CA SER A 50 16.08 -3.89 0.11
C SER A 50 16.22 -4.30 1.59
N GLY A 51 16.91 -5.42 1.85
CA GLY A 51 17.16 -5.97 3.20
C GLY A 51 18.26 -5.22 3.99
N PRO A 52 18.45 -5.46 5.32
CA PRO A 52 18.26 -6.74 6.03
C PRO A 52 17.36 -6.74 7.28
N LEU A 53 16.69 -5.64 7.67
CA LEU A 53 15.84 -5.60 8.87
C LEU A 53 14.60 -4.71 8.68
N LEU A 54 13.56 -5.33 8.12
CA LEU A 54 12.18 -5.23 8.58
C LEU A 54 11.61 -6.64 8.46
N ILE A 55 12.13 -7.58 9.26
CA ILE A 55 11.45 -8.84 9.55
C ILE A 55 10.46 -8.49 10.67
N PRO A 56 9.14 -8.42 10.43
CA PRO A 56 8.18 -8.28 11.51
C PRO A 56 8.23 -9.58 12.32
N SER A 57 8.50 -9.48 13.62
CA SER A 57 8.10 -10.53 14.56
C SER A 57 6.59 -10.62 14.54
N GLU A 58 6.06 -11.82 14.30
CA GLU A 58 4.64 -12.09 14.44
C GLU A 58 4.26 -12.24 15.92
N SER A 59 3.10 -11.71 16.29
CA SER A 59 2.40 -12.09 17.51
C SER A 59 1.12 -12.80 17.08
N GLY A 60 0.97 -14.07 17.44
CA GLY A 60 -0.23 -14.85 17.13
C GLY A 60 -1.47 -14.45 17.95
N GLU A 61 -1.28 -13.59 18.95
CA GLU A 61 -2.32 -13.06 19.84
C GLU A 61 -2.10 -11.56 20.09
N SER A 62 -3.13 -10.84 20.58
CA SER A 62 -2.94 -9.44 20.97
C SER A 62 -1.95 -9.36 22.12
N CYS A 63 -0.80 -8.72 21.91
CA CYS A 63 0.19 -8.50 22.97
C CYS A 63 0.36 -7.01 23.27
N GLU A 64 0.63 -6.72 24.54
CA GLU A 64 1.00 -5.39 25.01
C GLU A 64 2.52 -5.27 25.09
N ILE A 65 3.11 -4.36 24.32
CA ILE A 65 4.51 -3.97 24.48
C ILE A 65 4.55 -2.58 25.09
N ASN A 66 5.10 -2.45 26.30
CA ASN A 66 5.19 -1.19 27.04
C ASN A 66 3.85 -0.44 27.21
N GLY A 67 2.73 -1.18 27.35
CA GLY A 67 1.39 -0.60 27.49
C GLY A 67 0.70 -0.23 26.16
N TYR A 68 1.25 -0.65 25.03
CA TYR A 68 0.65 -0.47 23.70
C TYR A 68 0.16 -1.81 23.15
N CYS A 69 -1.15 -1.91 22.86
CA CYS A 69 -1.74 -3.07 22.16
C CYS A 69 -1.29 -3.09 20.70
N ILE A 70 -0.72 -4.22 20.28
CA ILE A 70 -0.36 -4.46 18.87
C ILE A 70 -1.52 -5.22 18.21
N PRO A 71 -2.20 -4.65 17.20
CA PRO A 71 -3.35 -5.28 16.56
C PRO A 71 -2.95 -6.47 15.68
N ASN A 72 -3.87 -7.44 15.58
CA ASN A 72 -3.69 -8.68 14.84
C ASN A 72 -3.52 -8.48 13.32
N ASN A 73 -2.83 -9.45 12.72
CA ASN A 73 -2.39 -9.54 11.33
C ASN A 73 -3.46 -9.23 10.25
N TRP A 74 -2.97 -8.92 9.05
CA TRP A 74 -3.77 -8.83 7.83
C TRP A 74 -4.55 -10.14 7.59
N PRO A 75 -5.89 -10.09 7.37
CA PRO A 75 -6.66 -11.29 7.03
C PRO A 75 -6.21 -11.79 5.65
N GLU A 76 -5.98 -13.10 5.54
CA GLU A 76 -5.54 -13.79 4.31
C GLU A 76 -4.25 -13.16 3.70
N PRO A 77 -3.12 -13.20 4.44
CA PRO A 77 -1.91 -12.45 4.09
C PRO A 77 -1.23 -12.95 2.81
N ASP A 78 -1.43 -14.22 2.45
CA ASP A 78 -0.87 -14.87 1.25
C ASP A 78 -1.65 -14.57 -0.03
N ILE A 79 -2.86 -14.01 0.12
CA ILE A 79 -3.72 -13.65 -1.00
C ILE A 79 -3.45 -12.20 -1.37
N PHE A 80 -3.31 -11.96 -2.67
CA PHE A 80 -3.25 -10.62 -3.23
C PHE A 80 -4.68 -10.07 -3.32
N PHE A 81 -5.07 -9.22 -2.37
CA PHE A 81 -6.42 -8.68 -2.24
C PHE A 81 -6.37 -7.15 -2.05
N PRO A 82 -6.31 -6.36 -3.15
CA PRO A 82 -6.22 -4.90 -3.14
C PRO A 82 -7.35 -4.19 -2.40
N GLU A 83 -8.55 -4.76 -2.44
CA GLU A 83 -9.78 -4.19 -1.90
C GLU A 83 -9.69 -3.98 -0.38
N ARG A 84 -8.73 -4.61 0.32
CA ARG A 84 -8.46 -4.33 1.75
C ARG A 84 -8.01 -2.90 2.02
N PHE A 85 -7.53 -2.17 1.01
CA PHE A 85 -7.14 -0.77 1.11
C PHE A 85 -8.27 0.18 0.72
N GLN A 86 -9.38 -0.34 0.16
CA GLN A 86 -10.57 0.45 -0.14
C GLN A 86 -11.24 0.91 1.15
N ASP A 87 -11.56 2.20 1.25
CA ASP A 87 -12.16 2.83 2.44
C ASP A 87 -11.39 2.58 3.75
N ASN A 88 -10.13 2.16 3.65
CA ASN A 88 -9.28 1.86 4.78
C ASN A 88 -8.43 3.10 5.10
N PRO A 89 -8.42 3.60 6.36
CA PRO A 89 -7.59 4.74 6.72
C PRO A 89 -6.08 4.47 6.65
N VAL A 90 -5.68 3.21 6.49
CA VAL A 90 -4.27 2.78 6.49
C VAL A 90 -3.53 3.29 5.25
N ASP A 91 -2.58 4.19 5.48
CA ASP A 91 -1.75 4.79 4.45
C ASP A 91 -0.28 4.31 4.46
N ARG A 92 0.41 4.57 3.34
CA ARG A 92 1.86 4.34 3.17
C ARG A 92 2.74 5.45 3.75
N LYS A 93 2.18 6.42 4.49
CA LYS A 93 2.92 7.59 5.02
C LYS A 93 3.64 7.30 6.33
N GLY A 94 3.55 6.06 6.82
CA GLY A 94 4.21 5.63 8.05
C GLY A 94 3.47 6.02 9.32
N GLN A 95 2.19 6.43 9.22
CA GLN A 95 1.33 6.73 10.37
C GLN A 95 0.66 5.47 10.94
N HIS A 96 0.53 4.42 10.10
CA HIS A 96 -0.09 3.15 10.47
C HIS A 96 0.95 2.04 10.54
N PHE A 97 1.25 1.56 11.75
CA PHE A 97 2.30 0.55 11.97
C PHE A 97 2.05 -0.79 11.26
N GLN A 98 0.80 -1.10 10.92
CA GLN A 98 0.44 -2.28 10.15
C GLN A 98 0.88 -2.23 8.67
N PHE A 99 1.21 -1.04 8.14
CA PHE A 99 1.62 -0.83 6.75
C PHE A 99 2.72 0.23 6.64
N ILE A 100 3.97 -0.22 6.72
CA ILE A 100 5.16 0.65 6.65
C ILE A 100 6.13 0.20 5.55
N PRO A 101 5.72 0.16 4.28
CA PRO A 101 6.54 -0.39 3.20
C PRO A 101 7.88 0.35 2.99
N PHE A 102 7.97 1.59 3.47
CA PHE A 102 9.17 2.43 3.40
C PHE A 102 9.75 2.80 4.78
N GLY A 103 9.31 2.10 5.84
CA GLY A 103 9.58 2.47 7.22
C GLY A 103 8.73 3.66 7.71
N ALA A 104 8.99 4.13 8.92
CA ALA A 104 8.27 5.23 9.56
C ALA A 104 9.22 6.13 10.38
N GLY A 105 8.78 7.36 10.67
CA GLY A 105 9.52 8.33 11.47
C GLY A 105 10.87 8.72 10.85
N ARG A 106 11.89 8.96 11.69
CA ARG A 106 13.22 9.45 11.24
C ARG A 106 14.03 8.47 10.38
N ARG A 107 13.55 7.22 10.23
CA ARG A 107 14.17 6.18 9.41
C ARG A 107 13.38 5.86 8.14
N MET A 108 12.34 6.64 7.84
CA MET A 108 11.64 6.53 6.57
C MET A 108 12.60 6.80 5.41
N TYR A 109 12.53 5.99 4.35
CA TYR A 109 13.40 6.14 3.20
C TYR A 109 13.27 7.54 2.61
N SER A 110 14.36 8.32 2.66
CA SER A 110 14.38 9.76 2.39
C SER A 110 13.78 10.13 1.03
N TRP A 111 13.96 9.28 0.02
CA TRP A 111 13.41 9.50 -1.32
C TRP A 111 11.87 9.42 -1.37
N CYS A 112 11.24 8.61 -0.51
CA CYS A 112 9.78 8.51 -0.44
C CYS A 112 9.13 9.74 0.16
N ILE A 113 9.79 10.43 1.11
CA ILE A 113 9.27 11.66 1.72
C ILE A 113 9.10 12.76 0.66
N ILE A 114 10.10 12.90 -0.21
CA ILE A 114 10.13 13.91 -1.27
C ILE A 114 9.03 13.64 -2.30
N TRP A 115 8.76 12.37 -2.61
CA TRP A 115 7.77 11.96 -3.61
C TRP A 115 6.32 12.03 -3.10
N LEU A 116 6.06 11.64 -1.84
CA LEU A 116 4.73 11.72 -1.22
C LEU A 116 4.31 13.15 -0.84
N SER A 117 5.26 14.08 -0.71
CA SER A 117 4.97 15.49 -0.42
C SER A 117 4.63 16.33 -1.67
N HIS A 118 4.84 15.77 -2.86
CA HIS A 118 4.58 16.41 -4.16
C HIS A 118 3.47 15.73 -4.98
N CYS A 119 2.79 14.73 -4.41
CA CYS A 119 1.57 14.14 -4.95
C CYS A 119 0.34 14.66 -4.21
#